data_AF-A0A8H6ZDN4-F1
#
_entry.id   AF-A0A8H6ZDN4-F1
#
_cell.length_a   1.000
_cell.length_b   1.000
_cell.length_c   1.000
_cell.angle_alpha   90.00
_cell.angle_beta   90.00
_cell.angle_gamma   90.00
#
_symmetry.space_group_name_H-M   'P 1'
#
loop_
_entity.id
_entity.type
_entity.pdbx_description
1 polymer ?
#
loop_
_entity_poly.entity_id
_entity_poly.type
_entity_poly.pdbx_seq_one_letter_code
_entity_poly.pdbx_strand_id
1 'polypeptide(L)'
;MATLSGSAHGFGLQPYNENWRQQRKIVAQDFSPSEVCRYYSLQETEARKLVHGLLDDPNTLARQTQLRIGVIIFRIVYGYYVTDENDPFLAAGLTRIEIFSKSTASGAWTVDVLPILRYIPSWLPGSGFLQIAKQWRKTVMAAAWDPYLWCKKNLATGTVLLPNLCAQYLAEVDETMSEEQEERLVWAAASVMGGGLDTNTSSILTFFLAMILNPSVQRKAQEEIDRVIGPDRLPVIQDRASLPYLRGLITEVFRWHPAAPIGFPHELTQDDIYDGIHLPKGSVVIPNAWQVFFTVWIWRR
;
A
#
# COMPACT_ATOMS: atom_id res chain seq x y z
N MET A 1 15.39 12.38 -5.25
CA MET A 1 14.50 12.09 -6.38
C MET A 1 13.03 12.13 -5.97
N ALA A 2 12.63 11.46 -4.89
CA ALA A 2 11.24 11.39 -4.44
C ALA A 2 10.53 12.75 -4.28
N THR A 3 11.22 13.79 -3.79
CA THR A 3 10.64 15.15 -3.70
C THR A 3 10.43 15.76 -5.09
N LEU A 4 11.37 15.58 -6.01
CA LEU A 4 11.30 16.15 -7.36
C LEU A 4 10.19 15.48 -8.19
N SER A 5 10.05 14.16 -8.07
CA SER A 5 8.98 13.39 -8.72
C SER A 5 7.61 13.59 -8.08
N GLY A 6 7.50 14.29 -6.96
CA GLY A 6 6.24 14.47 -6.23
C GLY A 6 5.81 13.27 -5.38
N SER A 7 6.62 12.21 -5.31
CA SER A 7 6.34 11.03 -4.47
C SER A 7 6.33 11.38 -2.97
N ALA A 8 7.05 12.43 -2.56
CA ALA A 8 7.15 12.87 -1.17
C ALA A 8 5.89 13.59 -0.61
N HIS A 9 4.85 13.82 -1.42
CA HIS A 9 3.62 14.44 -0.91
C HIS A 9 2.74 13.48 -0.08
N GLY A 10 2.85 12.16 -0.33
CA GLY A 10 2.16 11.15 0.46
C GLY A 10 2.77 10.95 1.84
N PHE A 11 1.95 10.71 2.87
CA PHE A 11 2.41 10.62 4.26
C PHE A 11 3.47 9.52 4.52
N GLY A 12 3.64 8.56 3.62
CA GLY A 12 4.68 7.53 3.73
C GLY A 12 6.11 8.07 3.67
N LEU A 13 6.32 9.24 3.07
CA LEU A 13 7.63 9.91 2.96
C LEU A 13 7.65 11.31 3.57
N GLN A 14 6.56 11.76 4.17
CA GLN A 14 6.51 13.09 4.78
C GLN A 14 7.23 13.11 6.14
N PRO A 15 7.92 14.21 6.47
CA PRO A 15 8.46 14.41 7.80
C PRO A 15 7.33 14.48 8.83
N TYR A 16 7.65 14.13 10.08
CA TYR A 16 6.68 14.19 11.17
C TYR A 16 6.32 15.65 11.50
N ASN A 17 5.17 16.09 11.00
CA ASN A 17 4.63 17.44 11.19
C ASN A 17 3.09 17.41 11.22
N GLU A 18 2.47 18.58 11.31
CA GLU A 18 1.00 18.68 11.37
C GLU A 18 0.33 18.13 10.10
N ASN A 19 0.89 18.38 8.92
CA ASN A 19 0.34 17.85 7.67
C ASN A 19 0.33 16.32 7.63
N TRP A 20 1.43 15.68 8.06
CA TRP A 20 1.52 14.23 8.20
C TRP A 20 0.47 13.71 9.19
N ARG A 21 0.31 14.35 10.36
CA ARG A 21 -0.67 13.96 11.39
C ARG A 21 -2.09 14.01 10.84
N GLN A 22 -2.42 15.07 10.10
CA GLN A 22 -3.74 15.23 9.50
C GLN A 22 -4.00 14.16 8.43
N GLN A 23 -3.06 13.92 7.49
CA GLN A 23 -3.22 12.83 6.53
C GLN A 23 -3.39 11.46 7.21
N ARG A 24 -2.61 11.17 8.26
CA ARG A 24 -2.73 9.92 9.03
C ARG A 24 -4.05 9.82 9.76
N LYS A 25 -4.57 10.92 10.30
CA LYS A 25 -5.86 10.97 11.00
C LYS A 25 -7.00 10.57 10.06
N ILE A 26 -7.05 11.14 8.84
CA ILE A 26 -8.05 10.81 7.81
C ILE A 26 -8.10 9.30 7.58
N VAL A 27 -6.94 8.69 7.35
CA VAL A 27 -6.84 7.24 7.08
C VAL A 27 -7.19 6.42 8.32
N ALA A 28 -6.70 6.81 9.50
CA ALA A 28 -6.90 6.03 10.73
C ALA A 28 -8.37 5.97 11.15
N GLN A 29 -9.17 7.00 10.85
CA GLN A 29 -10.61 6.99 11.10
C GLN A 29 -11.32 5.92 10.24
N ASP A 30 -11.04 5.92 8.93
CA ASP A 30 -11.69 5.02 7.95
C ASP A 30 -11.24 3.56 8.07
N PHE A 31 -10.00 3.34 8.47
CA PHE A 31 -9.37 2.01 8.60
C PHE A 31 -9.23 1.53 10.05
N SER A 32 -10.02 2.09 10.97
CA SER A 32 -10.04 1.62 12.36
C SER A 32 -10.58 0.19 12.46
N PRO A 33 -10.23 -0.58 13.52
CA PRO A 33 -10.72 -1.95 13.68
C PRO A 33 -12.25 -2.09 13.68
N SER A 34 -12.99 -1.05 14.10
CA SER A 34 -14.45 -1.02 14.06
C SER A 34 -15.01 -0.79 12.66
N GLU A 35 -14.30 -0.05 11.81
CA GLU A 35 -14.78 0.31 10.47
C GLU A 35 -14.42 -0.74 9.41
N VAL A 36 -13.25 -1.37 9.49
CA VAL A 36 -12.76 -2.28 8.43
C VAL A 36 -13.67 -3.46 8.12
N CYS A 37 -14.49 -3.90 9.08
CA CYS A 37 -15.46 -4.99 8.91
C CYS A 37 -16.46 -4.73 7.77
N ARG A 38 -16.76 -3.45 7.46
CA ARG A 38 -17.66 -3.08 6.36
C ARG A 38 -17.14 -3.47 4.98
N TYR A 39 -15.85 -3.79 4.87
CA TYR A 39 -15.19 -4.20 3.63
C TYR A 39 -14.98 -5.71 3.49
N TYR A 40 -15.39 -6.52 4.48
CA TYR A 40 -15.15 -7.96 4.44
C TYR A 40 -15.85 -8.65 3.28
N SER A 41 -17.10 -8.30 3.00
CA SER A 41 -17.86 -8.87 1.88
C SER A 41 -17.20 -8.60 0.53
N LEU A 42 -16.61 -7.42 0.35
CA LEU A 42 -15.84 -7.05 -0.84
C LEU A 42 -14.58 -7.91 -0.97
N GLN A 43 -13.80 -8.02 0.10
CA GLN A 43 -12.57 -8.83 0.11
C GLN A 43 -12.85 -10.31 -0.17
N GLU A 44 -13.88 -10.86 0.46
CA GLU A 44 -14.29 -12.26 0.24
C GLU A 44 -14.80 -12.49 -1.19
N THR A 45 -15.56 -11.55 -1.74
CA THR A 45 -16.05 -11.63 -3.13
C THR A 45 -14.89 -11.64 -4.11
N GLU A 46 -13.93 -10.72 -3.97
CA GLU A 46 -12.78 -10.68 -4.87
C GLU A 46 -11.81 -11.85 -4.64
N ALA A 47 -11.72 -12.40 -3.41
CA ALA A 47 -10.98 -13.63 -3.15
C ALA A 47 -11.62 -14.84 -3.87
N ARG A 48 -12.96 -14.96 -3.86
CA ARG A 48 -13.68 -16.02 -4.59
C ARG A 48 -13.47 -15.87 -6.11
N LYS A 49 -13.52 -14.66 -6.64
CA LYS A 49 -13.24 -14.38 -8.06
C LYS A 49 -11.78 -14.67 -8.43
N LEU A 50 -10.83 -14.41 -7.53
CA LEU A 50 -9.43 -14.81 -7.72
C LEU A 50 -9.36 -16.33 -7.91
N VAL A 51 -9.86 -17.10 -6.94
CA VAL A 51 -9.82 -18.57 -6.99
C VAL A 51 -10.49 -19.11 -8.26
N HIS A 52 -11.67 -18.59 -8.61
CA HIS A 52 -12.36 -19.00 -9.85
C HIS A 52 -11.49 -18.73 -11.09
N GLY A 53 -10.90 -17.54 -11.22
CA GLY A 53 -10.03 -17.20 -12.35
C GLY A 53 -8.78 -18.10 -12.42
N LEU A 54 -8.24 -18.54 -11.28
CA LEU A 54 -7.11 -19.47 -11.24
C LEU A 54 -7.50 -20.91 -11.62
N LEU A 55 -8.74 -21.32 -11.34
CA LEU A 55 -9.26 -22.61 -11.80
C LEU A 55 -9.44 -22.62 -13.33
N ASP A 56 -9.81 -21.48 -13.91
CA ASP A 56 -9.94 -21.33 -15.36
C ASP A 56 -8.56 -21.29 -16.06
N ASP A 57 -7.63 -20.48 -15.56
CA ASP A 57 -6.24 -20.43 -16.05
C ASP A 57 -5.24 -20.07 -14.92
N PRO A 58 -4.43 -21.01 -14.44
CA PRO A 58 -3.47 -20.75 -13.35
C PRO A 58 -2.31 -19.84 -13.78
N ASN A 59 -2.04 -19.67 -15.08
CA ASN A 59 -0.99 -18.75 -15.56
C ASN A 59 -1.36 -17.28 -15.33
N THR A 60 -2.60 -17.01 -14.92
CA THR A 60 -3.10 -15.66 -14.63
C THR A 60 -2.82 -15.21 -13.20
N LEU A 61 -2.12 -16.00 -12.38
CA LEU A 61 -1.96 -15.73 -10.96
C LEU A 61 -1.52 -14.31 -10.63
N ALA A 62 -0.43 -13.83 -11.24
CA ALA A 62 0.08 -12.48 -10.97
C ALA A 62 -0.92 -11.39 -11.36
N ARG A 63 -1.42 -11.45 -12.60
CA ARG A 63 -2.33 -10.44 -13.16
C ARG A 63 -3.69 -10.42 -12.45
N GLN A 64 -4.28 -11.57 -12.16
CA GLN A 64 -5.53 -11.66 -11.39
C GLN A 64 -5.31 -11.20 -9.95
N THR A 65 -4.22 -11.58 -9.28
CA THR A 65 -3.96 -11.10 -7.91
C THR A 65 -3.88 -9.58 -7.87
N GLN A 66 -3.14 -8.97 -8.81
CA GLN A 66 -3.01 -7.52 -8.94
C GLN A 66 -4.36 -6.84 -9.22
N LEU A 67 -5.14 -7.38 -10.16
CA LEU A 67 -6.48 -6.88 -10.47
C LEU A 67 -7.40 -6.93 -9.24
N ARG A 68 -7.47 -8.06 -8.53
CA ARG A 68 -8.38 -8.24 -7.39
C ARG A 68 -8.04 -7.31 -6.23
N ILE A 69 -6.75 -7.15 -5.93
CA ILE A 69 -6.29 -6.17 -4.94
C ILE A 69 -6.57 -4.74 -5.41
N GLY A 70 -6.37 -4.45 -6.70
CA GLY A 70 -6.77 -3.19 -7.34
C GLY A 70 -8.24 -2.87 -7.14
N VAL A 71 -9.14 -3.80 -7.48
CA VAL A 71 -10.59 -3.66 -7.28
C VAL A 71 -10.90 -3.33 -5.82
N ILE A 72 -10.33 -4.08 -4.86
CA ILE A 72 -10.56 -3.84 -3.44
C ILE A 72 -10.13 -2.43 -3.04
N ILE A 73 -8.88 -2.03 -3.33
CA ILE A 73 -8.34 -0.78 -2.81
C ILE A 73 -8.97 0.45 -3.47
N PHE A 74 -9.25 0.40 -4.78
CA PHE A 74 -9.97 1.48 -5.47
C PHE A 74 -11.42 1.62 -4.98
N ARG A 75 -12.08 0.50 -4.68
CA ARG A 75 -13.45 0.50 -4.16
C ARG A 75 -13.53 1.06 -2.73
N ILE A 76 -12.54 0.75 -1.90
CA ILE A 76 -12.44 1.23 -0.52
C ILE A 76 -12.07 2.72 -0.48
N VAL A 77 -11.13 3.18 -1.32
CA VAL A 77 -10.62 4.54 -1.23
C VAL A 77 -11.49 5.54 -2.00
N TYR A 78 -11.87 5.22 -3.24
CA TYR A 78 -12.53 6.15 -4.16
C TYR A 78 -13.97 5.76 -4.51
N GLY A 79 -14.45 4.61 -4.04
CA GLY A 79 -15.74 4.06 -4.49
C GLY A 79 -15.76 3.69 -5.98
N TYR A 80 -14.59 3.55 -6.59
CA TYR A 80 -14.41 3.20 -7.99
C TYR A 80 -14.31 1.68 -8.15
N TYR A 81 -14.99 1.12 -9.14
CA TYR A 81 -14.91 -0.31 -9.45
C TYR A 81 -14.06 -0.51 -10.70
N VAL A 82 -12.86 -1.04 -10.50
CA VAL A 82 -11.92 -1.40 -11.58
C VAL A 82 -12.52 -2.54 -12.40
N THR A 83 -12.60 -2.36 -13.72
CA THR A 83 -13.27 -3.36 -14.58
C THR A 83 -12.37 -4.51 -15.00
N ASP A 84 -11.12 -4.21 -15.34
CA ASP A 84 -10.17 -5.17 -15.89
C ASP A 84 -8.72 -4.71 -15.73
N GLU A 85 -7.78 -5.52 -16.20
CA GLU A 85 -6.33 -5.31 -16.06
C GLU A 85 -5.83 -4.05 -16.79
N ASN A 86 -6.55 -3.57 -17.81
CA ASN A 86 -6.19 -2.39 -18.60
C ASN A 86 -6.89 -1.12 -18.12
N ASP A 87 -7.59 -1.18 -16.99
CA ASP A 87 -8.24 -0.03 -16.39
C ASP A 87 -7.24 1.14 -16.20
N PRO A 88 -7.57 2.35 -16.66
CA PRO A 88 -6.63 3.46 -16.69
C PRO A 88 -6.20 3.90 -15.28
N PHE A 89 -7.08 3.80 -14.28
CA PHE A 89 -6.72 4.15 -12.91
C PHE A 89 -5.84 3.08 -12.27
N LEU A 90 -6.12 1.80 -12.53
CA LEU A 90 -5.24 0.72 -12.08
C LEU A 90 -3.85 0.87 -12.70
N ALA A 91 -3.75 1.04 -14.02
CA ALA A 91 -2.48 1.19 -14.73
C ALA A 91 -1.69 2.44 -14.25
N ALA A 92 -2.36 3.57 -14.03
CA ALA A 92 -1.74 4.78 -13.49
C ALA A 92 -1.24 4.58 -12.06
N GLY A 93 -2.01 3.89 -11.22
CA GLY A 93 -1.62 3.53 -9.84
C GLY A 93 -0.36 2.66 -9.81
N LEU A 94 -0.30 1.64 -10.66
CA LEU A 94 0.85 0.74 -10.80
C LEU A 94 2.10 1.47 -11.32
N THR A 95 1.93 2.31 -12.34
CA THR A 95 3.04 3.15 -12.84
C THR A 95 3.56 4.09 -11.75
N ARG A 96 2.67 4.65 -10.93
CA ARG A 96 3.07 5.49 -9.79
C ARG A 96 3.83 4.71 -8.72
N ILE A 97 3.45 3.46 -8.43
CA ILE A 97 4.17 2.58 -7.52
C ILE A 97 5.58 2.28 -8.07
N GLU A 98 5.70 1.99 -9.37
CA GLU A 98 7.01 1.78 -10.00
C GLU A 98 7.91 3.03 -9.89
N ILE A 99 7.35 4.21 -10.15
CA ILE A 99 8.04 5.50 -9.95
C ILE A 99 8.45 5.67 -8.48
N PHE A 100 7.56 5.36 -7.54
CA PHE A 100 7.84 5.41 -6.11
C PHE A 100 9.05 4.54 -5.76
N SER A 101 9.03 3.26 -6.14
CA SER A 101 10.12 2.31 -5.89
C SER A 101 11.44 2.78 -6.49
N LYS A 102 11.45 3.27 -7.73
CA LYS A 102 12.68 3.80 -8.36
C LYS A 102 13.17 5.09 -7.70
N SER A 103 12.26 5.99 -7.31
CA SER A 103 12.61 7.30 -6.73
C SER A 103 13.07 7.24 -5.28
N THR A 104 12.75 6.14 -4.57
CA THR A 104 13.10 5.90 -3.16
C THR A 104 14.22 4.86 -3.00
N ALA A 105 14.67 4.24 -4.09
CA ALA A 105 15.78 3.30 -4.09
C ALA A 105 17.05 3.94 -3.50
N SER A 106 17.54 3.36 -2.40
CA SER A 106 18.71 3.86 -1.69
C SER A 106 19.94 3.86 -2.60
N GLY A 107 20.66 4.99 -2.63
CA GLY A 107 21.87 5.14 -3.44
C GLY A 107 21.65 5.29 -4.96
N ALA A 108 20.41 5.22 -5.45
CA ALA A 108 20.12 5.30 -6.88
C ALA A 108 20.29 6.71 -7.47
N TRP A 109 20.21 7.76 -6.63
CA TRP A 109 20.18 9.15 -7.09
C TRP A 109 21.14 10.04 -6.32
N THR A 110 22.12 10.63 -7.02
CA THR A 110 23.08 11.56 -6.42
C THR A 110 22.41 12.79 -5.81
N VAL A 111 21.25 13.22 -6.33
CA VAL A 111 20.50 14.36 -5.77
C VAL A 111 19.94 14.11 -4.36
N ASP A 112 19.81 12.83 -3.96
CA ASP A 112 19.41 12.49 -2.59
C ASP A 112 20.58 12.59 -1.60
N VAL A 113 21.81 12.44 -2.09
CA VAL A 113 23.04 12.60 -1.28
C VAL A 113 23.54 14.05 -1.30
N LEU A 114 23.41 14.73 -2.44
CA LEU A 114 23.82 16.11 -2.67
C LEU A 114 22.61 16.96 -3.07
N PRO A 115 21.82 17.47 -2.11
CA PRO A 115 20.58 18.20 -2.39
C PRO A 115 20.78 19.47 -3.23
N ILE A 116 22.00 20.02 -3.29
CA ILE A 116 22.33 21.18 -4.13
C ILE A 116 22.14 20.89 -5.63
N LEU A 117 22.24 19.61 -6.04
CA LEU A 117 22.09 19.22 -7.43
C LEU A 117 20.68 19.48 -7.98
N ARG A 118 19.66 19.67 -7.13
CA ARG A 118 18.30 20.00 -7.59
C ARG A 118 18.20 21.37 -8.29
N TYR A 119 19.20 22.22 -8.13
CA TYR A 119 19.21 23.59 -8.66
C TYR A 119 20.10 23.76 -9.89
N ILE A 120 20.75 22.70 -10.37
CA ILE A 120 21.59 22.81 -11.58
C ILE A 120 20.73 23.07 -12.82
N PRO A 121 21.24 23.82 -13.81
CA PRO A 121 20.51 24.03 -15.06
C PRO A 121 20.27 22.72 -15.80
N SER A 122 19.10 22.59 -16.45
CA SER A 122 18.71 21.36 -17.16
C SER A 122 19.53 21.04 -18.41
N TRP A 123 20.40 21.96 -18.84
CA TRP A 123 21.32 21.78 -19.97
C TRP A 123 22.69 21.23 -19.54
N LEU A 124 22.99 21.19 -18.24
CA LEU A 124 24.31 20.78 -17.73
C LEU A 124 24.48 19.25 -17.88
N PRO A 125 25.65 18.75 -18.35
CA PRO A 125 25.91 17.32 -18.37
C PRO A 125 25.68 16.67 -16.99
N GLY A 126 24.91 15.58 -16.95
CA GLY A 126 24.51 14.92 -15.71
C GLY A 126 23.17 15.38 -15.11
N SER A 127 22.53 16.43 -15.65
CA SER A 127 21.20 16.89 -15.19
C SER A 127 20.02 16.10 -15.75
N GLY A 128 20.25 14.97 -16.42
CA GLY A 128 19.20 14.15 -17.05
C GLY A 128 18.10 13.70 -16.07
N PHE A 129 18.44 13.52 -14.80
CA PHE A 129 17.48 13.18 -13.75
C PHE A 129 16.40 14.25 -13.54
N LEU A 130 16.64 15.52 -13.89
CA LEU A 130 15.64 16.58 -13.79
C LEU A 130 14.50 16.37 -14.80
N GLN A 131 14.82 15.91 -16.01
CA GLN A 131 13.79 15.59 -17.02
C GLN A 131 13.00 14.34 -16.62
N ILE A 132 13.69 13.33 -16.10
CA ILE A 132 13.04 12.13 -15.53
C ILE A 132 12.08 12.56 -14.40
N ALA A 133 12.54 13.39 -13.48
CA ALA A 133 11.73 13.86 -12.35
C ALA A 133 10.51 14.66 -12.81
N LYS A 134 10.67 15.53 -13.82
CA LYS A 134 9.57 16.30 -14.42
C LYS A 134 8.51 15.38 -15.04
N GLN A 135 8.94 14.37 -15.79
CA GLN A 135 8.04 13.39 -16.39
C GLN A 135 7.31 12.57 -15.31
N TRP A 136 8.06 12.08 -14.32
CA TRP A 136 7.50 11.33 -13.19
C TRP A 136 6.52 12.16 -12.38
N ARG A 137 6.81 13.45 -12.15
CA ARG A 137 5.91 14.37 -11.44
C ARG A 137 4.56 14.47 -12.13
N LYS A 138 4.53 14.58 -13.47
CA LYS A 138 3.26 14.59 -14.21
C LYS A 138 2.44 13.32 -13.93
N THR A 139 3.07 12.16 -14.01
CA THR A 139 2.41 10.86 -13.76
C THR A 139 1.96 10.71 -12.32
N VAL A 140 2.81 11.05 -11.35
CA VAL A 140 2.49 10.94 -9.91
C VAL A 140 1.33 11.85 -9.53
N MET A 141 1.30 13.08 -10.04
CA MET A 141 0.21 14.02 -9.80
C MET A 141 -1.10 13.52 -10.39
N ALA A 142 -1.10 13.12 -11.67
CA ALA A 142 -2.30 12.57 -12.32
C ALA A 142 -2.83 11.33 -11.58
N ALA A 143 -1.96 10.37 -11.26
CA ALA A 143 -2.34 9.15 -10.56
C ALA A 143 -2.80 9.36 -9.11
N ALA A 144 -2.51 10.52 -8.49
CA ALA A 144 -3.03 10.89 -7.18
C ALA A 144 -4.37 11.61 -7.28
N TRP A 145 -4.46 12.59 -8.19
CA TRP A 145 -5.62 13.49 -8.32
C TRP A 145 -6.77 12.88 -9.13
N ASP A 146 -6.50 12.20 -10.25
CA ASP A 146 -7.56 11.79 -11.18
C ASP A 146 -8.60 10.84 -10.54
N PRO A 147 -8.23 9.80 -9.74
CA PRO A 147 -9.22 8.95 -9.08
C PRO A 147 -10.05 9.72 -8.05
N TYR A 148 -9.44 10.68 -7.35
CA TYR A 148 -10.15 11.54 -6.42
C TYR A 148 -11.12 12.49 -7.13
N LEU A 149 -10.68 13.16 -8.21
CA LEU A 149 -11.53 14.06 -9.01
C LEU A 149 -12.70 13.30 -9.62
N TRP A 150 -12.47 12.06 -10.06
CA TRP A 150 -13.54 11.17 -10.49
C TRP A 150 -14.53 10.91 -9.35
N CYS A 151 -14.05 10.57 -8.16
CA CYS A 151 -14.92 10.35 -6.98
C CYS A 151 -15.73 11.61 -6.66
N LYS A 152 -15.09 12.77 -6.52
CA LYS A 152 -15.74 14.05 -6.20
C LYS A 152 -16.83 14.40 -7.21
N LYS A 153 -16.55 14.27 -8.51
CA LYS A 153 -17.50 14.56 -9.60
C LYS A 153 -18.71 13.63 -9.58
N ASN A 154 -18.50 12.35 -9.29
CA ASN A 154 -19.52 11.31 -9.40
C ASN A 154 -20.27 11.03 -8.08
N LEU A 155 -19.95 11.78 -7.03
CA LEU A 155 -20.61 11.65 -5.73
C LEU A 155 -22.08 12.07 -5.81
N ALA A 156 -22.36 13.20 -6.47
CA ALA A 156 -23.72 13.73 -6.62
C ALA A 156 -24.61 12.88 -7.56
N THR A 157 -24.01 12.11 -8.47
CA THR A 157 -24.75 11.28 -9.43
C THR A 157 -25.07 9.89 -8.89
N GLY A 158 -24.59 9.53 -7.69
CA GLY A 158 -24.76 8.20 -7.11
C GLY A 158 -23.95 7.10 -7.80
N THR A 159 -23.03 7.45 -8.69
CA THR A 159 -22.17 6.48 -9.39
C THR A 159 -21.02 6.00 -8.49
N VAL A 160 -20.58 6.84 -7.55
CA VAL A 160 -19.61 6.47 -6.51
C VAL A 160 -20.24 5.44 -5.58
N LEU A 161 -19.56 4.32 -5.43
CA LEU A 161 -20.03 3.26 -4.56
C LEU A 161 -19.62 3.55 -3.10
N LEU A 162 -20.56 3.37 -2.16
CA LEU A 162 -20.35 3.62 -0.72
C LEU A 162 -20.29 2.31 0.09
N PRO A 163 -19.71 2.29 1.30
CA PRO A 163 -18.85 3.34 1.87
C PRO A 163 -17.49 3.42 1.14
N ASN A 164 -16.83 4.58 1.18
CA ASN A 164 -15.43 4.76 0.78
C ASN A 164 -14.81 5.98 1.49
N LEU A 165 -13.47 5.99 1.60
CA LEU A 165 -12.72 7.01 2.34
C LEU A 165 -12.98 8.44 1.83
N CYS A 166 -12.89 8.66 0.52
CA CYS A 166 -13.03 10.01 -0.04
C CYS A 166 -14.44 10.56 0.16
N ALA A 167 -15.47 9.76 -0.08
CA ALA A 167 -16.86 10.17 0.09
C ALA A 167 -17.22 10.44 1.56
N GLN A 168 -16.70 9.65 2.49
CA GLN A 168 -16.93 9.88 3.92
C GLN A 168 -16.30 11.18 4.39
N TYR A 169 -15.05 11.41 4.04
CA TYR A 169 -14.39 12.68 4.38
C TYR A 169 -15.12 13.87 3.73
N LEU A 170 -15.54 13.76 2.47
CA LEU A 170 -16.29 14.82 1.79
C LEU A 170 -17.67 15.09 2.43
N ALA A 171 -18.29 14.10 3.08
CA ALA A 171 -19.58 14.25 3.76
C ALA A 171 -19.44 14.89 5.15
N GLU A 172 -18.28 14.78 5.80
CA GLU A 172 -18.01 15.38 7.12
C GLU A 172 -17.64 16.87 7.04
N VAL A 173 -17.31 17.37 5.84
CA VAL A 173 -16.92 18.77 5.65
C VAL A 173 -18.18 19.59 5.31
N ASP A 174 -18.71 20.30 6.32
CA ASP A 174 -19.95 21.09 6.24
C ASP A 174 -19.87 22.33 5.31
N GLU A 175 -18.66 22.86 5.05
CA GLU A 175 -18.39 24.07 4.25
C GLU A 175 -17.62 23.76 2.95
N THR A 176 -17.41 24.77 2.11
CA THR A 176 -16.45 24.68 1.00
C THR A 176 -15.06 24.30 1.53
N MET A 177 -14.64 23.05 1.26
CA MET A 177 -13.31 22.55 1.61
C MET A 177 -12.23 23.46 1.03
N SER A 178 -11.27 23.90 1.86
CA SER A 178 -10.11 24.66 1.38
C SER A 178 -9.24 23.80 0.45
N GLU A 179 -8.51 24.45 -0.45
CA GLU A 179 -7.57 23.77 -1.36
C GLU A 179 -6.54 22.91 -0.59
N GLU A 180 -6.10 23.37 0.58
CA GLU A 180 -5.16 22.64 1.42
C GLU A 180 -5.79 21.37 2.02
N GLN A 181 -7.04 21.43 2.48
CA GLN A 181 -7.76 20.24 2.97
C GLN A 181 -8.00 19.23 1.83
N GLU A 182 -8.31 19.72 0.63
CA GLU A 182 -8.47 18.90 -0.57
C GLU A 182 -7.18 18.18 -0.93
N GLU A 183 -6.06 18.91 -0.99
CA GLU A 183 -4.76 18.32 -1.27
C GLU A 183 -4.36 17.29 -0.20
N ARG A 184 -4.62 17.56 1.09
CA ARG A 184 -4.38 16.59 2.17
C ARG A 184 -5.16 15.30 1.97
N LEU A 185 -6.45 15.38 1.62
CA LEU A 185 -7.28 14.21 1.34
C LEU A 185 -6.75 13.42 0.14
N VAL A 186 -6.41 14.11 -0.95
CA VAL A 186 -5.85 13.50 -2.16
C VAL A 186 -4.61 12.69 -1.80
N TRP A 187 -3.66 13.27 -1.07
CA TRP A 187 -2.41 12.58 -0.72
C TRP A 187 -2.59 11.49 0.34
N ALA A 188 -3.54 11.62 1.25
CA ALA A 188 -3.93 10.57 2.17
C ALA A 188 -4.48 9.35 1.42
N ALA A 189 -5.50 9.56 0.57
CA ALA A 189 -6.11 8.54 -0.28
C ALA A 189 -5.08 7.86 -1.20
N ALA A 190 -4.28 8.68 -1.87
CA ALA A 190 -3.19 8.27 -2.74
C ALA A 190 -2.13 7.40 -2.02
N SER A 191 -1.86 7.65 -0.74
CA SER A 191 -0.92 6.87 0.06
C SER A 191 -1.51 5.52 0.46
N VAL A 192 -2.80 5.48 0.79
CA VAL A 192 -3.53 4.23 1.07
C VAL A 192 -3.60 3.35 -0.16
N MET A 193 -3.90 3.93 -1.34
CA MET A 193 -3.90 3.19 -2.60
C MET A 193 -2.53 2.54 -2.87
N GLY A 194 -1.45 3.31 -2.76
CA GLY A 194 -0.09 2.79 -2.97
C GLY A 194 0.29 1.69 -1.96
N GLY A 195 0.05 1.94 -0.67
CA GLY A 195 0.37 1.00 0.40
C GLY A 195 -0.49 -0.27 0.37
N GLY A 196 -1.75 -0.16 -0.04
CA GLY A 196 -2.72 -1.25 -0.08
C GLY A 196 -2.66 -2.12 -1.35
N LEU A 197 -2.01 -1.63 -2.42
CA LEU A 197 -1.91 -2.37 -3.69
C LEU A 197 -0.69 -3.30 -3.70
N ASP A 198 0.52 -2.75 -3.80
CA ASP A 198 1.74 -3.53 -4.06
C ASP A 198 2.08 -4.53 -2.96
N THR A 199 1.96 -4.11 -1.69
CA THR A 199 2.34 -4.94 -0.55
C THR A 199 1.42 -6.15 -0.37
N ASN A 200 0.12 -5.99 -0.63
CA ASN A 200 -0.85 -7.09 -0.58
C ASN A 200 -0.66 -8.04 -1.77
N THR A 201 -0.44 -7.51 -2.97
CA THR A 201 -0.11 -8.34 -4.14
C THR A 201 1.13 -9.19 -3.87
N SER A 202 2.22 -8.58 -3.37
CA SER A 202 3.45 -9.28 -3.01
C SER A 202 3.23 -10.36 -1.93
N SER A 203 2.44 -10.05 -0.90
CA SER A 203 2.14 -11.00 0.19
C SER A 203 1.34 -12.21 -0.28
N ILE A 204 0.35 -12.01 -1.17
CA ILE A 204 -0.46 -13.10 -1.73
C ILE A 204 0.39 -13.97 -2.65
N LEU A 205 1.20 -13.37 -3.52
CA LEU A 205 2.12 -14.14 -4.39
C LEU A 205 3.13 -14.95 -3.57
N THR A 206 3.62 -14.37 -2.46
CA THR A 206 4.44 -15.08 -1.48
C THR A 206 3.69 -16.27 -0.87
N PHE A 207 2.42 -16.10 -0.49
CA PHE A 207 1.61 -17.21 0.03
C PHE A 207 1.53 -18.35 -1.00
N PHE A 208 1.22 -18.06 -2.26
CA PHE A 208 1.16 -19.10 -3.30
C PHE A 208 2.52 -19.81 -3.47
N LEU A 209 3.62 -19.05 -3.53
CA LEU A 209 4.97 -19.62 -3.59
C LEU A 209 5.26 -20.53 -2.39
N ALA A 210 4.93 -20.07 -1.17
CA ALA A 210 5.15 -20.84 0.05
C ALA A 210 4.36 -22.15 0.06
N MET A 211 3.10 -22.13 -0.40
CA MET A 211 2.26 -23.33 -0.46
C MET A 211 2.74 -24.33 -1.52
N ILE A 212 3.18 -23.85 -2.69
CA ILE A 212 3.77 -24.68 -3.75
C ILE A 212 5.02 -25.40 -3.23
N LEU A 213 5.88 -24.69 -2.49
CA LEU A 213 7.13 -25.24 -1.94
C LEU A 213 6.89 -26.15 -0.72
N ASN A 214 5.76 -26.00 -0.01
CA ASN A 214 5.46 -26.74 1.22
C ASN A 214 4.05 -27.38 1.21
N PRO A 215 3.77 -28.36 0.33
CA PRO A 215 2.43 -28.92 0.17
C PRO A 215 1.86 -29.55 1.46
N SER A 216 2.70 -30.07 2.35
CA SER A 216 2.26 -30.61 3.64
C SER A 216 1.76 -29.52 4.60
N VAL A 217 2.31 -28.31 4.51
CA VAL A 217 1.86 -27.15 5.30
C VAL A 217 0.51 -26.67 4.79
N GLN A 218 0.35 -26.61 3.46
CA GLN A 218 -0.93 -26.30 2.82
C GLN A 218 -2.03 -27.30 3.22
N ARG A 219 -1.73 -28.60 3.18
CA ARG A 219 -2.69 -29.66 3.56
C ARG A 219 -3.18 -29.52 4.99
N LYS A 220 -2.29 -29.22 5.94
CA LYS A 220 -2.69 -28.98 7.35
C LYS A 220 -3.64 -27.79 7.50
N ALA A 221 -3.45 -26.73 6.71
CA ALA A 221 -4.36 -25.59 6.73
C ALA A 221 -5.74 -25.96 6.15
N GLN A 222 -5.76 -26.75 5.07
CA GLN A 222 -7.01 -27.30 4.52
C GLN A 222 -7.73 -28.19 5.52
N GLU A 223 -7.03 -29.12 6.19
CA GLU A 223 -7.60 -29.99 7.23
C GLU A 223 -8.22 -29.20 8.40
N GLU A 224 -7.60 -28.08 8.81
CA GLU A 224 -8.20 -27.19 9.81
C GLU A 224 -9.49 -26.53 9.29
N ILE A 225 -9.47 -26.00 8.06
CA ILE A 225 -10.65 -25.39 7.43
C ILE A 225 -11.78 -26.42 7.33
N ASP A 226 -11.50 -27.61 6.81
CA ASP A 226 -12.50 -28.67 6.62
C ASP A 226 -13.11 -29.10 7.96
N ARG A 227 -12.29 -29.22 9.01
CA ARG A 227 -12.76 -29.61 10.35
C ARG A 227 -13.60 -28.52 11.04
N VAL A 228 -13.21 -27.25 10.90
CA VAL A 228 -13.83 -26.13 11.65
C VAL A 228 -15.03 -25.56 10.90
N ILE A 229 -14.95 -25.47 9.58
CA ILE A 229 -15.97 -24.83 8.72
C ILE A 229 -16.92 -25.87 8.13
N GLY A 230 -16.41 -27.05 7.78
CA GLY A 230 -17.18 -28.10 7.11
C GLY A 230 -17.38 -27.84 5.60
N PRO A 231 -18.06 -28.77 4.90
CA PRO A 231 -18.21 -28.73 3.45
C PRO A 231 -19.37 -27.85 2.96
N ASP A 232 -20.26 -27.40 3.84
CA ASP A 232 -21.54 -26.79 3.46
C ASP A 232 -21.43 -25.31 3.08
N ARG A 233 -20.29 -24.64 3.38
CA ARG A 233 -20.06 -23.24 3.04
C ARG A 233 -18.58 -22.92 2.85
N LEU A 234 -18.31 -21.81 2.16
CA LEU A 234 -16.96 -21.25 2.07
C LEU A 234 -16.56 -20.50 3.37
N PRO A 235 -15.25 -20.41 3.68
CA PRO A 235 -14.75 -19.57 4.78
C PRO A 235 -15.08 -18.09 4.58
N VAL A 236 -15.28 -17.39 5.68
CA VAL A 236 -15.48 -15.93 5.76
C VAL A 236 -14.48 -15.32 6.74
N ILE A 237 -14.24 -14.01 6.69
CA ILE A 237 -13.22 -13.36 7.52
C ILE A 237 -13.54 -13.49 9.02
N GLN A 238 -14.83 -13.57 9.38
CA GLN A 238 -15.28 -13.75 10.75
C GLN A 238 -14.85 -15.10 11.35
N ASP A 239 -14.54 -16.10 10.52
CA ASP A 239 -14.06 -17.41 10.98
C ASP A 239 -12.61 -17.36 11.51
N ARG A 240 -11.90 -16.26 11.28
CA ARG A 240 -10.46 -16.09 11.59
C ARG A 240 -10.08 -16.50 13.01
N ALA A 241 -10.93 -16.23 14.00
CA ALA A 241 -10.63 -16.56 15.39
C ALA A 241 -10.63 -18.09 15.65
N SER A 242 -11.39 -18.84 14.86
CA SER A 242 -11.54 -20.29 14.96
C SER A 242 -10.51 -21.07 14.13
N LEU A 243 -9.65 -20.38 13.36
CA LEU A 243 -8.64 -20.96 12.45
C LEU A 243 -7.21 -20.60 12.90
N PRO A 244 -6.75 -21.08 14.08
CA PRO A 244 -5.46 -20.68 14.65
C PRO A 244 -4.26 -21.13 13.81
N TYR A 245 -4.30 -22.32 13.18
CA TYR A 245 -3.21 -22.77 12.32
C TYR A 245 -3.12 -21.92 11.06
N LEU A 246 -4.24 -21.63 10.38
CA LEU A 246 -4.27 -20.74 9.23
C LEU A 246 -3.76 -19.34 9.59
N ARG A 247 -4.15 -18.81 10.76
CA ARG A 247 -3.64 -17.53 11.26
C ARG A 247 -2.12 -17.57 11.48
N GLY A 248 -1.61 -18.67 12.04
CA GLY A 248 -0.17 -18.90 12.19
C GLY A 248 0.55 -18.93 10.84
N LEU A 249 -0.01 -19.64 9.87
CA LEU A 249 0.51 -19.73 8.50
C LEU A 249 0.58 -18.36 7.82
N ILE A 250 -0.48 -17.55 7.90
CA ILE A 250 -0.49 -16.19 7.35
C ILE A 250 0.59 -15.33 8.01
N THR A 251 0.76 -15.46 9.34
CA THR A 251 1.82 -14.75 10.07
C THR A 251 3.22 -15.19 9.60
N GLU A 252 3.39 -16.49 9.32
CA GLU A 252 4.64 -17.05 8.82
C GLU A 252 4.95 -16.59 7.39
N VAL A 253 3.95 -16.40 6.54
CA VAL A 253 4.12 -15.79 5.20
C VAL A 253 4.71 -14.39 5.33
N PHE A 254 4.17 -13.55 6.23
CA PHE A 254 4.70 -12.21 6.47
C PHE A 254 6.11 -12.20 7.03
N ARG A 255 6.48 -13.22 7.84
CA ARG A 255 7.84 -13.37 8.39
C ARG A 255 8.83 -13.88 7.33
N TRP A 256 8.43 -14.86 6.53
CA TRP A 256 9.30 -15.58 5.58
C TRP A 256 9.68 -14.74 4.37
N HIS A 257 8.76 -13.94 3.83
CA HIS A 257 9.07 -13.02 2.74
C HIS A 257 8.30 -11.70 2.92
N PRO A 258 8.77 -10.82 3.81
CA PRO A 258 8.10 -9.54 4.06
C PRO A 258 8.13 -8.66 2.80
N ALA A 259 7.00 -8.03 2.47
CA ALA A 259 6.91 -7.13 1.32
C ALA A 259 7.82 -5.89 1.43
N ALA A 260 8.20 -5.48 2.65
CA ALA A 260 9.08 -4.35 2.92
C ALA A 260 10.21 -4.75 3.89
N PRO A 261 11.23 -5.51 3.44
CA PRO A 261 12.26 -6.10 4.31
C PRO A 261 13.16 -5.07 5.01
N ILE A 262 13.29 -3.87 4.46
CA ILE A 262 14.09 -2.76 5.00
C ILE A 262 13.23 -1.58 5.48
N GLY A 263 11.91 -1.78 5.57
CA GLY A 263 10.93 -0.76 5.93
C GLY A 263 11.10 0.58 5.20
N PHE A 264 10.68 1.66 5.85
CA PHE A 264 10.89 3.03 5.37
C PHE A 264 11.98 3.72 6.22
N PRO A 265 12.85 4.54 5.63
CA PRO A 265 13.78 5.35 6.40
C PRO A 265 13.05 6.29 7.36
N HIS A 266 13.49 6.33 8.61
CA HIS A 266 13.06 7.27 9.63
C HIS A 266 14.12 8.38 9.79
N GLU A 267 13.71 9.57 10.21
CA GLU A 267 14.61 10.68 10.50
C GLU A 267 14.39 11.15 11.95
N LEU A 268 15.49 11.36 12.68
CA LEU A 268 15.44 11.88 14.05
C LEU A 268 14.98 13.34 14.07
N THR A 269 13.93 13.64 14.83
CA THR A 269 13.40 15.00 15.01
C THR A 269 14.17 15.82 16.05
N GLN A 270 14.97 15.15 16.88
CA GLN A 270 15.84 15.70 17.92
C GLN A 270 17.05 14.77 18.12
N ASP A 271 18.09 15.25 18.80
CA ASP A 271 19.22 14.42 19.21
C ASP A 271 18.74 13.28 20.12
N ASP A 272 19.35 12.10 19.99
CA ASP A 272 19.01 10.90 20.77
C ASP A 272 20.26 10.07 21.11
N ILE A 273 20.14 9.14 22.05
CA ILE A 273 21.20 8.19 22.41
C ILE A 273 20.63 6.78 22.35
N TYR A 274 21.16 5.95 21.45
CA TYR A 274 20.79 4.55 21.30
C TYR A 274 21.99 3.65 21.55
N ASP A 275 21.89 2.69 22.49
CA ASP A 275 22.98 1.80 22.90
C ASP A 275 24.31 2.54 23.21
N GLY A 276 24.20 3.73 23.83
CA GLY A 276 25.35 4.57 24.17
C GLY A 276 25.95 5.37 23.00
N ILE A 277 25.38 5.25 21.79
CA ILE A 277 25.77 6.00 20.60
C ILE A 277 24.91 7.26 20.48
N HIS A 278 25.56 8.42 20.42
CA HIS A 278 24.87 9.68 20.14
C HIS A 278 24.46 9.78 18.67
N LEU A 279 23.17 9.97 18.44
CA LEU A 279 22.56 10.16 17.14
C LEU A 279 22.06 11.60 17.03
N PRO A 280 22.72 12.46 16.23
CA PRO A 280 22.27 13.84 16.08
C PRO A 280 20.92 13.91 15.35
N LYS A 281 20.15 14.97 15.61
CA LYS A 281 18.96 15.35 14.85
C LYS A 281 19.24 15.32 13.34
N GLY A 282 18.29 14.80 12.58
CA GLY A 282 18.43 14.60 11.13
C GLY A 282 19.15 13.30 10.75
N SER A 283 19.60 12.49 11.72
CA SER A 283 20.10 11.14 11.44
C SER A 283 19.03 10.27 10.80
N VAL A 284 19.39 9.58 9.73
CA VAL A 284 18.51 8.63 9.03
C VAL A 284 18.69 7.23 9.62
N VAL A 285 17.59 6.62 10.06
CA VAL A 285 17.55 5.26 10.61
C VAL A 285 16.74 4.37 9.67
N ILE A 286 17.38 3.32 9.15
CA ILE A 286 16.74 2.35 8.25
C ILE A 286 16.44 1.07 9.04
N PRO A 287 15.17 0.69 9.22
CA PRO A 287 14.83 -0.52 9.97
C PRO A 287 15.16 -1.77 9.15
N ASN A 288 15.89 -2.73 9.73
CA ASN A 288 16.13 -4.02 9.08
C ASN A 288 15.13 -5.07 9.59
N ALA A 289 13.89 -5.00 9.09
CA ALA A 289 12.84 -5.94 9.46
C ALA A 289 13.19 -7.39 9.11
N TRP A 290 13.85 -7.60 7.96
CA TRP A 290 14.36 -8.91 7.55
C TRP A 290 15.27 -9.53 8.62
N GLN A 291 16.25 -8.79 9.11
CA GLN A 291 17.15 -9.30 10.15
C GLN A 291 16.37 -9.71 11.39
N VAL A 292 15.40 -8.91 11.84
CA VAL A 292 14.55 -9.26 12.98
C VAL A 292 13.80 -10.58 12.73
N PHE A 293 13.24 -10.76 11.54
CA PHE A 293 12.47 -11.95 11.17
C PHE A 293 13.29 -13.23 11.00
N PHE A 294 14.59 -13.12 10.72
CA PHE A 294 15.49 -14.25 10.51
C PHE A 294 16.51 -14.48 11.63
N THR A 295 16.48 -13.65 12.67
CA THR A 295 17.36 -13.81 13.83
C THR A 295 16.92 -15.01 14.67
N VAL A 296 17.75 -16.06 14.67
CA VAL A 296 17.43 -17.40 15.20
C VAL A 296 17.00 -17.39 16.68
N TRP A 297 17.62 -16.59 17.55
CA TRP A 297 17.26 -16.55 18.98
C TRP A 297 15.95 -15.79 19.27
N ILE A 298 15.46 -14.98 18.33
CA ILE A 298 14.13 -14.35 18.45
C ILE A 298 13.03 -15.36 18.11
N TRP A 299 13.29 -16.26 17.16
CA TRP A 299 12.28 -17.15 16.57
C TRP A 299 12.40 -18.63 16.94
N ARG A 300 13.45 -19.04 17.67
CA ARG A 300 13.52 -20.38 18.29
C ARG A 300 12.62 -20.43 19.52
N ARG A 301 11.38 -20.86 19.34
CA ARG A 301 10.53 -21.45 20.39
C ARG A 301 9.72 -22.59 19.82
#